data_AF-A0A929NSU4-F1
#
_entry.id   AF-A0A929NSU4-F1
#
_cell.length_a   1.000
_cell.length_b   1.000
_cell.length_c   1.000
_cell.angle_alpha   90.00
_cell.angle_beta   90.00
_cell.angle_gamma   90.00
#
_symmetry.space_group_name_H-M   'P 1'
#
loop_
_entity.id
_entity.type
_entity.pdbx_description
1 polymer ?
#
loop_
_entity_poly.entity_id
_entity_poly.type
_entity_poly.pdbx_seq_one_letter_code
_entity_poly.pdbx_strand_id
1 'polypeptide(L)'
;EEVEVTVRLDHCAHRFKPGHRIRIALSTAYWPMIWPGPDSAPLLVARGRSFLSLPVRNDAGQPAPSFEPAESAPPQEMREIAPPEHVRKVTHDLQSGRTLMEIVDDFGEYEDLTHGLVTGSAAREWYSIHPGDPLSAEMRTHWTETLSRGDWAVRTETFAGMTSDAGHFHLTARIEAWEGEEMIFEKKFERKIPRDNM
;
A
#
# COMPACT_ATOMS: atom_id res chain seq x y z
N GLU A 1 -18.65 -16.63 20.21
CA GLU A 1 -17.91 -17.37 21.25
C GLU A 1 -16.76 -16.50 21.73
N GLU A 2 -16.37 -16.55 23.00
CA GLU A 2 -15.20 -15.81 23.48
C GLU A 2 -13.94 -16.58 23.11
N VAL A 3 -12.95 -15.90 22.52
CA VAL A 3 -11.68 -16.50 22.12
C VAL A 3 -10.54 -15.70 22.75
N GLU A 4 -9.57 -16.41 23.33
CA GLU A 4 -8.32 -15.81 23.80
C GLU A 4 -7.32 -15.76 22.64
N VAL A 5 -6.81 -14.57 22.35
CA VAL A 5 -5.86 -14.33 21.26
C VAL A 5 -4.65 -13.58 21.79
N THR A 6 -3.45 -14.07 21.45
CA THR A 6 -2.19 -13.36 21.70
C THR A 6 -1.68 -12.78 20.38
N VAL A 7 -1.64 -11.45 20.29
CA VAL A 7 -1.08 -10.73 19.14
C VAL A 7 0.33 -10.26 19.50
N ARG A 8 1.34 -10.72 18.75
CA ARG A 8 2.71 -10.20 18.88
C ARG A 8 2.80 -8.90 18.08
N LEU A 9 3.22 -7.83 18.74
CA LEU A 9 3.45 -6.52 18.13
C LEU A 9 4.87 -6.44 17.55
N ASP A 10 5.07 -5.53 16.60
CA ASP A 10 6.39 -5.24 16.06
C ASP A 10 7.37 -4.79 17.15
N HIS A 11 8.64 -5.16 16.99
CA HIS A 11 9.69 -4.74 17.90
C HIS A 11 9.89 -3.22 17.81
N CYS A 12 9.98 -2.56 18.96
CA CYS A 12 10.30 -1.14 19.03
C CYS A 12 11.28 -0.84 20.16
N ALA A 13 12.04 0.24 20.00
CA ALA A 13 12.85 0.84 21.05
C ALA A 13 12.32 2.25 21.33
N HIS A 14 11.62 2.44 22.45
CA HIS A 14 10.99 3.73 22.77
C HIS A 14 11.18 4.10 24.25
N ARG A 15 11.29 5.40 24.52
CA ARG A 15 11.30 5.97 25.88
C ARG A 15 10.13 6.95 26.02
N PHE A 16 9.09 6.53 26.75
CA PHE A 16 7.96 7.41 27.08
C PHE A 16 8.38 8.45 28.13
N LYS A 17 8.33 9.73 27.78
CA LYS A 17 8.69 10.84 28.69
C LYS A 17 7.53 11.18 29.64
N PRO A 18 7.79 11.87 30.76
CA PRO A 18 6.72 12.40 31.60
C PRO A 18 5.67 13.17 30.79
N GLY A 19 4.39 12.92 31.06
CA GLY A 19 3.25 13.49 30.33
C GLY A 19 2.80 12.69 29.09
N HIS A 20 3.60 11.73 28.61
CA HIS A 20 3.18 10.84 27.51
C HIS A 20 2.15 9.81 28.00
N ARG A 21 1.32 9.32 27.07
CA ARG A 21 0.34 8.25 27.31
C ARG A 21 0.48 7.16 26.26
N ILE A 22 0.22 5.92 26.67
CA ILE A 22 0.11 4.78 25.76
C ILE A 22 -1.35 4.68 25.32
N ARG A 23 -1.59 4.63 24.01
CA ARG A 23 -2.91 4.42 23.41
C ARG A 23 -2.90 3.13 22.62
N ILE A 24 -3.89 2.28 22.86
CA ILE A 24 -4.18 1.10 22.05
C ILE A 24 -5.40 1.43 21.19
N ALA A 25 -5.28 1.22 19.89
CA ALA A 25 -6.38 1.31 18.94
C ALA A 25 -6.60 -0.06 18.32
N LEU A 26 -7.86 -0.50 18.28
CA LEU A 26 -8.27 -1.77 17.70
C LEU A 26 -9.29 -1.46 16.59
N SER A 27 -9.09 -2.05 15.42
CA SER A 27 -9.98 -1.91 14.28
C SER A 27 -10.17 -3.28 13.62
N THR A 28 -11.39 -3.57 13.18
CA THR A 28 -11.72 -4.75 12.37
C THR A 28 -11.61 -4.47 10.87
N ALA A 29 -11.36 -3.21 10.50
CA ALA A 29 -11.19 -2.80 9.12
C ALA A 29 -9.91 -1.96 8.98
N TYR A 30 -9.15 -2.21 7.91
CA TYR A 30 -7.99 -1.40 7.56
C TYR A 30 -8.01 -1.05 6.07
N TRP A 31 -9.17 -0.61 5.59
CA TRP A 31 -9.34 -0.16 4.21
C TRP A 31 -8.44 1.07 3.93
N PRO A 32 -7.77 1.13 2.77
CA PRO A 32 -7.75 0.17 1.66
C PRO A 32 -6.62 -0.87 1.75
N MET A 33 -5.78 -0.83 2.78
CA MET A 33 -4.63 -1.73 2.95
C MET A 33 -5.05 -3.20 3.07
N ILE A 34 -6.18 -3.47 3.71
CA ILE A 34 -6.77 -4.81 3.83
C ILE A 34 -8.21 -4.75 3.31
N TRP A 35 -8.54 -5.67 2.40
CA TRP A 35 -9.88 -5.80 1.85
C TRP A 35 -10.89 -6.13 2.97
N PRO A 36 -12.05 -5.47 3.04
CA PRO A 36 -13.00 -5.70 4.12
C PRO A 36 -13.57 -7.12 4.07
N GLY A 37 -13.84 -7.70 5.22
CA GLY A 37 -14.60 -8.96 5.35
C GLY A 37 -16.00 -8.87 4.74
N PRO A 38 -16.70 -10.01 4.55
CA PRO A 38 -18.04 -10.01 3.95
C PRO A 38 -19.11 -9.38 4.86
N ASP A 39 -18.85 -9.27 6.16
CA ASP A 39 -19.73 -8.65 7.14
C ASP A 39 -18.98 -7.60 7.99
N SER A 40 -19.75 -6.86 8.79
CA SER A 40 -19.25 -5.84 9.71
C SER A 40 -19.51 -6.26 11.16
N ALA A 41 -19.04 -7.44 11.54
CA ALA A 41 -19.21 -7.94 12.89
C ALA A 41 -18.53 -7.02 13.93
N PRO A 42 -19.22 -6.68 15.06
CA PRO A 42 -18.63 -5.86 16.10
C PRO A 42 -17.56 -6.64 16.87
N LEU A 43 -16.43 -5.98 17.16
CA LEU A 43 -15.41 -6.51 18.06
C LEU A 43 -15.71 -6.10 19.50
N LEU A 44 -15.94 -7.09 20.37
CA LEU A 44 -16.08 -6.89 21.81
C LEU A 44 -14.81 -7.36 22.52
N VAL A 45 -14.23 -6.48 23.33
CA VAL A 45 -12.99 -6.76 24.07
C VAL A 45 -13.33 -7.00 25.54
N ALA A 46 -12.91 -8.15 26.07
CA ALA A 46 -13.12 -8.52 27.46
C ALA A 46 -12.31 -7.60 28.40
N ARG A 47 -13.00 -6.62 28.99
CA ARG A 47 -12.42 -5.66 29.95
C ARG A 47 -11.94 -6.39 31.20
N GLY A 48 -10.81 -5.96 31.75
CA GLY A 48 -10.20 -6.57 32.96
C GLY A 48 -9.52 -7.91 32.74
N ARG A 49 -9.71 -8.55 31.57
CA ARG A 49 -9.05 -9.81 31.17
C ARG A 49 -8.01 -9.62 30.06
N SER A 50 -8.12 -8.52 29.31
CA SER A 50 -7.16 -8.12 28.28
C SER A 50 -6.05 -7.25 28.86
N PHE A 51 -4.80 -7.47 28.46
CA PHE A 51 -3.64 -6.71 28.92
C PHE A 51 -2.63 -6.46 27.80
N LEU A 52 -1.84 -5.40 27.94
CA LEU A 52 -0.67 -5.11 27.10
C LEU A 52 0.59 -5.41 27.91
N SER A 53 1.39 -6.35 27.44
CA SER A 53 2.71 -6.64 28.00
C SER A 53 3.78 -5.91 27.18
N LEU A 54 4.56 -5.03 27.83
CA LEU A 54 5.68 -4.34 27.20
C LEU A 54 6.99 -4.78 27.87
N PRO A 55 8.00 -5.22 27.09
CA PRO A 55 9.32 -5.47 27.64
C PRO A 55 9.94 -4.14 28.08
N VAL A 56 10.28 -4.02 29.37
CA VAL A 56 11.01 -2.85 29.88
C VAL A 56 12.49 -3.20 29.92
N ARG A 57 13.29 -2.47 29.14
CA ARG A 57 14.75 -2.63 29.17
C ARG A 57 15.27 -2.16 30.53
N ASN A 58 15.89 -3.05 31.29
CA ASN A 58 16.68 -2.69 32.45
C ASN A 58 18.00 -2.06 31.98
N ASP A 59 18.23 -0.80 32.32
CA ASP A 59 19.37 0.00 31.85
C ASP A 59 20.58 -0.04 32.80
N ALA A 60 20.63 -1.03 33.72
CA ALA A 60 21.66 -1.22 34.73
C ALA A 60 23.11 -1.14 34.18
N GLY A 61 23.62 0.08 34.03
CA GLY A 61 25.00 0.41 33.69
C GLY A 61 25.47 0.05 32.28
N GLN A 62 24.59 -0.38 31.38
CA GLN A 62 25.02 -0.73 30.01
C GLN A 62 25.36 0.54 29.21
N PRO A 63 26.53 0.61 28.56
CA PRO A 63 26.89 1.74 27.72
C PRO A 63 25.88 1.85 26.56
N ALA A 64 25.62 3.08 26.11
CA ALA A 64 24.86 3.28 24.88
C ALA A 64 25.57 2.55 23.72
N PRO A 65 24.82 1.88 22.82
CA PRO A 65 25.44 1.30 21.64
C PRO A 65 26.11 2.40 20.84
N SER A 66 27.38 2.20 20.50
CA SER A 66 28.09 3.03 19.56
C SER A 66 28.14 2.30 18.23
N PHE A 67 27.68 2.96 17.19
CA PHE A 67 27.78 2.45 15.83
C PHE A 67 28.96 3.11 15.13
N GLU A 68 29.57 2.39 14.18
CA GLU A 68 30.49 2.98 13.23
C GLU A 68 29.75 4.02 12.36
N PRO A 69 30.48 4.94 11.71
CA PRO A 69 29.88 5.81 10.71
C PRO A 69 29.11 5.00 9.66
N ALA A 70 27.97 5.53 9.22
CA ALA A 70 27.20 4.89 8.17
C ALA A 70 28.05 4.76 6.89
N GLU A 71 28.05 3.57 6.30
CA GLU A 71 28.64 3.33 4.98
C GLU A 71 27.54 3.38 3.92
N SER A 72 27.82 4.07 2.81
CA SER A 72 26.94 4.14 1.66
C SER A 72 27.76 4.18 0.38
N ALA A 73 27.24 3.58 -0.70
CA ALA A 73 27.78 3.80 -2.03
C ALA A 73 27.68 5.30 -2.42
N PRO A 74 28.54 5.79 -3.32
CA PRO A 74 28.33 7.10 -3.94
C PRO A 74 26.94 7.18 -4.57
N PRO A 75 26.26 8.34 -4.51
CA PRO A 75 25.00 8.54 -5.21
C PRO A 75 25.14 8.24 -6.70
N GLN A 76 24.12 7.61 -7.28
CA GLN A 76 24.04 7.41 -8.72
C GLN A 76 23.90 8.77 -9.41
N GLU A 77 24.69 9.00 -10.47
CA GLU A 77 24.64 10.24 -11.23
C GLU A 77 23.38 10.24 -12.13
N MET A 78 22.34 10.93 -11.67
CA MET A 78 21.04 11.00 -12.34
C MET A 78 20.76 12.43 -12.81
N ARG A 79 20.19 12.58 -14.00
CA ARG A 79 19.60 13.83 -14.50
C ARG A 79 18.09 13.73 -14.46
N GLU A 80 17.44 14.65 -13.76
CA GLU A 80 15.99 14.80 -13.79
C GLU A 80 15.55 15.37 -15.15
N ILE A 81 14.64 14.65 -15.81
CA ILE A 81 13.99 15.08 -17.06
C ILE A 81 12.61 15.66 -16.75
N ALA A 82 11.86 14.99 -15.88
CA ALA A 82 10.57 15.46 -15.37
C ALA A 82 10.49 15.24 -13.85
N PRO A 83 10.05 16.25 -13.07
CA PRO A 83 9.91 16.10 -11.63
C PRO A 83 8.72 15.18 -11.27
N PRO A 84 8.77 14.51 -10.11
CA PRO A 84 7.66 13.70 -9.63
C PRO A 84 6.48 14.57 -9.16
N GLU A 85 5.27 14.02 -9.24
CA GLU A 85 4.05 14.61 -8.72
C GLU A 85 3.22 13.57 -7.96
N HIS A 86 2.73 13.95 -6.78
CA HIS A 86 1.97 13.05 -5.90
C HIS A 86 0.65 13.68 -5.48
N VAL A 87 -0.44 12.96 -5.73
CA VAL A 87 -1.79 13.34 -5.33
C VAL A 87 -2.40 12.21 -4.50
N ARG A 88 -2.93 12.57 -3.33
CA ARG A 88 -3.82 11.72 -2.55
C ARG A 88 -5.07 12.49 -2.22
N LYS A 89 -6.19 12.05 -2.75
CA LYS A 89 -7.47 12.75 -2.64
C LYS A 89 -8.53 11.80 -2.13
N VAL A 90 -9.28 12.24 -1.12
CA VAL A 90 -10.46 11.53 -0.62
C VAL A 90 -11.69 12.37 -0.93
N THR A 91 -12.66 11.75 -1.59
CA THR A 91 -13.97 12.35 -1.90
C THR A 91 -15.05 11.58 -1.15
N HIS A 92 -15.88 12.29 -0.40
CA HIS A 92 -17.09 11.76 0.21
C HIS A 92 -18.30 12.25 -0.58
N ASP A 93 -18.96 11.34 -1.28
CA ASP A 93 -20.21 11.63 -1.97
C ASP A 93 -21.36 11.55 -0.97
N LEU A 94 -21.97 12.69 -0.67
CA LEU A 94 -23.08 12.78 0.29
C LEU A 94 -24.40 12.24 -0.27
N GLN A 95 -24.55 12.13 -1.58
CA GLN A 95 -25.75 11.58 -2.21
C GLN A 95 -25.70 10.04 -2.21
N SER A 96 -24.57 9.46 -2.64
CA SER A 96 -24.43 8.00 -2.70
C SER A 96 -23.91 7.39 -1.39
N GLY A 97 -23.37 8.21 -0.47
CA GLY A 97 -22.72 7.76 0.76
C GLY A 97 -21.35 7.12 0.54
N ARG A 98 -20.84 7.07 -0.70
CA ARG A 98 -19.58 6.42 -1.03
C ARG A 98 -18.38 7.31 -0.69
N THR A 99 -17.31 6.65 -0.26
CA THR A 99 -15.99 7.26 -0.17
C THR A 99 -15.16 6.77 -1.35
N LEU A 100 -14.49 7.68 -2.04
CA LEU A 100 -13.51 7.39 -3.10
C LEU A 100 -12.16 7.95 -2.66
N MET A 101 -11.13 7.13 -2.67
CA MET A 101 -9.75 7.55 -2.54
C MET A 101 -9.06 7.40 -3.90
N GLU A 102 -8.47 8.49 -4.38
CA GLU A 102 -7.68 8.58 -5.61
C GLU A 102 -6.22 8.81 -5.21
N ILE A 103 -5.32 7.96 -5.70
CA ILE A 103 -3.87 8.11 -5.55
C ILE A 103 -3.28 8.24 -6.94
N VAL A 104 -2.45 9.26 -7.15
CA VAL A 104 -1.58 9.39 -8.31
C VAL A 104 -0.19 9.60 -7.77
N ASP A 105 0.70 8.64 -8.03
CA ASP A 105 2.12 8.75 -7.76
C ASP A 105 2.84 8.73 -9.11
N ASP A 106 3.13 9.91 -9.66
CA ASP A 106 4.03 10.07 -10.80
C ASP A 106 5.45 10.20 -10.26
N PHE A 107 6.29 9.23 -10.56
CA PHE A 107 7.66 9.16 -10.04
C PHE A 107 8.63 10.01 -10.86
N GLY A 108 8.14 10.78 -11.84
CA GLY A 108 8.97 11.59 -12.71
C GLY A 108 9.72 10.74 -13.74
N GLU A 109 10.67 11.38 -14.40
CA GLU A 109 11.52 10.75 -15.40
C GLU A 109 12.98 11.15 -15.16
N TYR A 110 13.86 10.15 -15.11
CA TYR A 110 15.26 10.34 -14.80
C TYR A 110 16.16 9.61 -15.78
N GLU A 111 17.27 10.23 -16.15
CA GLU A 111 18.33 9.62 -16.93
C GLU A 111 19.52 9.27 -16.06
N ASP A 112 19.95 8.02 -16.13
CA ASP A 112 21.24 7.60 -15.59
C ASP A 112 22.37 8.09 -16.50
N LEU A 113 23.27 8.93 -15.97
CA LEU A 113 24.36 9.52 -16.74
C LEU A 113 25.54 8.57 -17.00
N THR A 114 25.57 7.40 -16.36
CA THR A 114 26.58 6.36 -16.56
C THR A 114 26.31 5.57 -17.85
N HIS A 115 25.04 5.32 -18.18
CA HIS A 115 24.66 4.52 -19.36
C HIS A 115 23.57 5.11 -20.26
N GLY A 116 23.04 6.28 -19.92
CA GLY A 116 22.05 7.03 -20.70
C GLY A 116 20.64 6.42 -20.73
N LEU A 117 20.30 5.55 -19.78
CA LEU A 117 18.93 4.99 -19.73
C LEU A 117 18.02 6.00 -19.04
N VAL A 118 16.90 6.28 -19.67
CA VAL A 118 15.82 7.05 -19.09
C VAL A 118 14.78 6.09 -18.51
N THR A 119 14.36 6.33 -17.29
CA THR A 119 13.34 5.55 -16.58
C THR A 119 12.25 6.48 -16.09
N GLY A 120 10.99 6.14 -16.39
CA GLY A 120 9.81 6.81 -15.84
C GLY A 120 8.79 5.80 -15.33
N SER A 121 8.03 6.19 -14.33
CA SER A 121 6.98 5.36 -13.77
C SER A 121 5.85 6.23 -13.21
N ALA A 122 4.62 5.75 -13.34
CA ALA A 122 3.49 6.38 -12.68
C ALA A 122 2.43 5.36 -12.28
N ALA A 123 1.95 5.47 -11.05
CA ALA A 123 0.88 4.65 -10.49
C ALA A 123 -0.38 5.49 -10.28
N ARG A 124 -1.51 5.05 -10.81
CA ARG A 124 -2.84 5.60 -10.52
C ARG A 124 -3.72 4.54 -9.88
N GLU A 125 -4.30 4.85 -8.73
CA GLU A 125 -5.11 3.91 -7.97
C GLU A 125 -6.40 4.55 -7.49
N TRP A 126 -7.50 3.79 -7.55
CA TRP A 126 -8.81 4.21 -7.11
C TRP A 126 -9.39 3.15 -6.19
N TYR A 127 -9.80 3.57 -5.00
CA TYR A 127 -10.41 2.71 -4.00
C TYR A 127 -11.74 3.31 -3.60
N SER A 128 -12.84 2.57 -3.74
CA SER A 128 -14.17 3.04 -3.39
C SER A 128 -14.92 2.07 -2.49
N ILE A 129 -15.63 2.59 -1.50
CA ILE A 129 -16.44 1.79 -0.58
C ILE A 129 -17.58 2.63 0.02
N HIS A 130 -18.72 2.00 0.28
CA HIS A 130 -19.78 2.55 1.12
C HIS A 130 -19.57 2.10 2.58
N PRO A 131 -19.51 3.01 3.57
CA PRO A 131 -19.19 2.65 4.96
C PRO A 131 -20.15 1.65 5.63
N GLY A 132 -21.41 1.61 5.17
CA GLY A 132 -22.43 0.67 5.66
C GLY A 132 -22.54 -0.64 4.88
N ASP A 133 -21.72 -0.84 3.84
CA ASP A 133 -21.75 -2.04 3.01
C ASP A 133 -20.33 -2.47 2.62
N PRO A 134 -19.71 -3.43 3.34
CA PRO A 134 -18.35 -3.87 3.05
C PRO A 134 -18.22 -4.58 1.70
N LEU A 135 -19.31 -5.14 1.15
CA LEU A 135 -19.29 -5.81 -0.16
C LEU A 135 -19.29 -4.80 -1.33
N SER A 136 -19.52 -3.52 -1.04
CA SER A 136 -19.45 -2.44 -2.02
C SER A 136 -18.03 -1.97 -2.36
N ALA A 137 -17.01 -2.60 -1.73
CA ALA A 137 -15.61 -2.31 -1.95
C ALA A 137 -15.20 -2.59 -3.40
N GLU A 138 -14.50 -1.63 -4.00
CA GLU A 138 -13.96 -1.68 -5.34
C GLU A 138 -12.55 -1.09 -5.34
N MET A 139 -11.64 -1.73 -6.06
CA MET A 139 -10.30 -1.21 -6.33
C MET A 139 -10.01 -1.28 -7.82
N ARG A 140 -9.37 -0.25 -8.35
CA ARG A 140 -8.81 -0.21 -9.70
C ARG A 140 -7.41 0.37 -9.65
N THR A 141 -6.49 -0.16 -10.45
CA THR A 141 -5.16 0.42 -10.65
C THR A 141 -4.85 0.56 -12.13
N HIS A 142 -3.98 1.53 -12.43
CA HIS A 142 -3.34 1.73 -13.73
C HIS A 142 -1.90 2.18 -13.49
N TRP A 143 -0.95 1.34 -13.86
CA TRP A 143 0.48 1.64 -13.78
C TRP A 143 1.08 1.75 -15.17
N THR A 144 1.95 2.74 -15.34
CA THR A 144 2.77 2.95 -16.53
C THR A 144 4.23 2.86 -16.12
N GLU A 145 5.02 2.07 -16.85
CA GLU A 145 6.50 2.04 -16.73
C GLU A 145 7.08 2.35 -18.11
N THR A 146 8.04 3.27 -18.18
CA THR A 146 8.71 3.66 -19.42
C THR A 146 10.22 3.48 -19.29
N LEU A 147 10.83 2.99 -20.38
CA LEU A 147 12.28 2.93 -20.53
C LEU A 147 12.64 3.50 -21.90
N SER A 148 13.65 4.35 -21.99
CA SER A 148 14.16 4.81 -23.28
C SER A 148 15.66 5.06 -23.28
N ARG A 149 16.27 5.00 -24.47
CA ARG A 149 17.70 5.25 -24.72
C ARG A 149 17.95 5.48 -26.21
N GLY A 150 18.30 6.72 -26.58
CA GLY A 150 18.46 7.09 -27.99
C GLY A 150 17.14 6.91 -28.74
N ASP A 151 17.17 6.19 -29.86
CA ASP A 151 15.98 5.92 -30.68
C ASP A 151 15.11 4.78 -30.13
N TRP A 152 15.56 4.06 -29.10
CA TRP A 152 14.82 2.97 -28.49
C TRP A 152 13.94 3.46 -27.34
N ALA A 153 12.67 3.05 -27.33
CA ALA A 153 11.73 3.31 -26.24
C ALA A 153 10.75 2.14 -26.09
N VAL A 154 10.48 1.75 -24.85
CA VAL A 154 9.46 0.76 -24.50
C VAL A 154 8.60 1.25 -23.36
N ARG A 155 7.36 0.77 -23.33
CA ARG A 155 6.40 1.09 -22.28
C ARG A 155 5.57 -0.12 -21.93
N THR A 156 5.32 -0.33 -20.64
CA THR A 156 4.31 -1.28 -20.19
C THR A 156 3.19 -0.56 -19.47
N GLU A 157 1.97 -0.92 -19.80
CA GLU A 157 0.76 -0.45 -19.12
C GLU A 157 0.14 -1.65 -18.42
N THR A 158 -0.13 -1.52 -17.12
CA THR A 158 -0.85 -2.57 -16.37
C THR A 158 -2.09 -2.00 -15.72
N PHE A 159 -3.16 -2.77 -15.76
CA PHE A 159 -4.44 -2.44 -15.18
C PHE A 159 -4.87 -3.60 -14.29
N ALA A 160 -5.40 -3.29 -13.11
CA ALA A 160 -6.05 -4.29 -12.27
C ALA A 160 -7.37 -3.75 -11.73
N GLY A 161 -8.31 -4.65 -11.48
CA GLY A 161 -9.58 -4.38 -10.84
C GLY A 161 -9.93 -5.49 -9.87
N MET A 162 -10.53 -5.13 -8.75
CA MET A 162 -11.03 -6.10 -7.77
C MET A 162 -12.33 -5.62 -7.16
N THR A 163 -13.28 -6.54 -7.07
CA THR A 163 -14.49 -6.44 -6.24
C THR A 163 -14.66 -7.74 -5.47
N SER A 164 -15.68 -7.81 -4.61
CA SER A 164 -15.99 -9.05 -3.91
C SER A 164 -17.47 -9.20 -3.63
N ASP A 165 -17.94 -10.44 -3.62
CA ASP A 165 -19.18 -10.81 -2.95
C ASP A 165 -18.87 -11.50 -1.61
N ALA A 166 -19.92 -12.05 -0.97
CA ALA A 166 -19.80 -12.71 0.32
C ALA A 166 -18.88 -13.96 0.28
N GLY A 167 -18.77 -14.62 -0.87
CA GLY A 167 -18.03 -15.88 -1.02
C GLY A 167 -16.79 -15.79 -1.90
N HIS A 168 -16.63 -14.77 -2.73
CA HIS A 168 -15.55 -14.67 -3.70
C HIS A 168 -15.01 -13.26 -3.91
N PHE A 169 -13.72 -13.20 -4.24
CA PHE A 169 -13.12 -12.06 -4.93
C PHE A 169 -13.27 -12.22 -6.44
N HIS A 170 -13.51 -11.12 -7.13
CA HIS A 170 -13.56 -11.03 -8.59
C HIS A 170 -12.44 -10.11 -9.05
N LEU A 171 -11.42 -10.68 -9.70
CA LEU A 171 -10.25 -9.96 -10.16
C LEU A 171 -10.25 -9.88 -11.68
N THR A 172 -9.97 -8.69 -12.18
CA THR A 172 -9.65 -8.43 -13.59
C THR A 172 -8.25 -7.84 -13.66
N ALA A 173 -7.48 -8.20 -14.69
CA ALA A 173 -6.22 -7.55 -14.95
C ALA A 173 -5.90 -7.53 -16.44
N ARG A 174 -5.08 -6.58 -16.85
CA ARG A 174 -4.62 -6.45 -18.23
C ARG A 174 -3.20 -5.89 -18.24
N ILE A 175 -2.36 -6.46 -19.09
CA ILE A 175 -1.03 -5.94 -19.37
C ILE A 175 -0.93 -5.64 -20.87
N GLU A 176 -0.34 -4.51 -21.19
CA GLU A 176 0.08 -4.13 -22.53
C GLU A 176 1.59 -3.89 -22.52
N ALA A 177 2.28 -4.27 -23.59
CA ALA A 177 3.67 -3.86 -23.82
C ALA A 177 3.77 -3.22 -25.20
N TRP A 178 4.54 -2.14 -25.25
CA TRP A 178 4.70 -1.26 -26.40
C TRP A 178 6.19 -1.10 -26.73
N GLU A 179 6.53 -1.13 -28.02
CA GLU A 179 7.81 -0.68 -28.57
C GLU A 179 7.56 0.56 -29.42
N GLY A 180 8.04 1.72 -28.96
CA GLY A 180 7.57 3.01 -29.44
C GLY A 180 6.04 3.13 -29.30
N GLU A 181 5.37 3.35 -30.44
CA GLU A 181 3.91 3.46 -30.53
C GLU A 181 3.22 2.15 -30.95
N GLU A 182 3.97 1.08 -31.20
CA GLU A 182 3.41 -0.22 -31.59
C GLU A 182 3.17 -1.10 -30.36
N MET A 183 1.92 -1.51 -30.14
CA MET A 183 1.59 -2.49 -29.11
C MET A 183 1.99 -3.89 -29.58
N ILE A 184 3.06 -4.42 -29.00
CA ILE A 184 3.63 -5.73 -29.37
C ILE A 184 3.06 -6.88 -28.55
N PHE A 185 2.37 -6.59 -27.44
CA PHE A 185 1.78 -7.61 -26.58
C PHE A 185 0.59 -7.08 -25.80
N GLU A 186 -0.48 -7.89 -25.71
CA GLU A 186 -1.60 -7.69 -24.77
C GLU A 186 -1.96 -9.03 -24.12
N LYS A 187 -2.25 -9.00 -22.81
CA LYS A 187 -2.85 -10.15 -22.13
C LYS A 187 -3.86 -9.71 -21.08
N LYS A 188 -5.00 -10.40 -21.05
CA LYS A 188 -6.10 -10.18 -20.10
C LYS A 188 -6.23 -11.36 -19.15
N PHE A 189 -6.64 -11.08 -17.93
CA PHE A 189 -6.85 -12.06 -16.88
C PHE A 189 -8.19 -11.78 -16.20
N GLU A 190 -8.92 -12.86 -15.94
CA GLU A 190 -10.09 -12.85 -15.08
C GLU A 190 -9.99 -14.04 -14.12
N ARG A 191 -10.19 -13.77 -12.84
CA ARG A 191 -10.12 -14.78 -11.78
C ARG A 191 -11.25 -14.56 -10.79
N LYS A 192 -11.89 -15.67 -10.42
CA LYS A 192 -12.81 -15.76 -9.30
C LYS A 192 -12.13 -16.60 -8.23
N ILE A 193 -11.90 -16.02 -7.05
CA ILE A 193 -11.14 -16.66 -5.98
C ILE A 193 -12.06 -16.79 -4.76
N PRO A 194 -12.25 -17.99 -4.17
CA PRO A 194 -13.00 -18.15 -2.93
C PRO A 194 -12.42 -17.30 -1.79
N ARG A 195 -13.28 -16.78 -0.92
CA ARG A 195 -12.88 -16.08 0.30
C ARG A 195 -12.62 -17.10 1.39
N ASP A 196 -11.45 -17.75 1.31
CA ASP A 196 -11.02 -18.70 2.33
C ASP A 196 -10.20 -17.94 3.38
N ASN A 197 -10.59 -18.02 4.65
CA ASN A 197 -9.99 -17.34 5.83
C ASN A 197 -10.41 -15.88 6.08
N MET A 198 -11.63 -15.48 5.66
CA MET A 198 -12.32 -14.31 6.18
C MET A 198 -13.73 -14.67 6.65
#